data_AF-A0A5D2SRF6-F1
#
_entry.id   AF-A0A5D2SRF6-F1
#
_cell.length_a   1.000
_cell.length_b   1.000
_cell.length_c   1.000
_cell.angle_alpha   90.00
_cell.angle_beta   90.00
_cell.angle_gamma   90.00
#
_symmetry.space_group_name_H-M   'P 1'
#
loop_
_entity.id
_entity.type
_entity.pdbx_description
1 polymer ?
#
loop_
_entity_poly.entity_id
_entity_poly.type
_entity_poly.pdbx_seq_one_letter_code
_entity_poly.pdbx_strand_id
1 'polypeptide(L)'
;MNDNLEQMLIQDENLTDRSPFLKLRRWQWWLLVAINILFLIAGQAAAVLLGRFYYDQGGNSTWMATFVQTAGFPILCIPLIFLHPSQKLETSTSSTYPSIKIVALLYFVLGLLVAGDNMLYSVGLLYLSASTYSLICATQLAFNAVFSYLLNSQKLTALILNSVVILSLSAALIAVNEDSDGPSGVSKGKYLVGFICTLGASALYSLLLSLMQLSFQKVLRKETYNVVLEMQIYTSLVATCVSTAGMFGSGEWKGLQDEMKGFKSGRVSYVLTLVWTAVSWQVCAVGVVGLIFAVSSLFSNVISTLSLAITPLAALLVFHDEMNGVKVIAMLLALCGFCSYIYQNYLDDTKARKSESQSHTDDVIQESHHV
;
A
#
# COMPACT_ATOMS: atom_id res chain seq x y z
N MET A 1 -53.22 6.81 -5.02
CA MET A 1 -52.24 6.25 -6.00
C MET A 1 -50.95 7.08 -6.09
N ASN A 2 -50.77 8.14 -5.29
CA ASN A 2 -49.51 8.90 -5.20
C ASN A 2 -48.66 8.47 -3.99
N ASP A 3 -49.27 8.10 -2.87
CA ASP A 3 -48.53 7.74 -1.64
C ASP A 3 -47.64 6.49 -1.80
N ASN A 4 -48.05 5.54 -2.64
CA ASN A 4 -47.25 4.34 -2.92
C ASN A 4 -46.07 4.63 -3.86
N LEU A 5 -46.20 5.63 -4.75
CA LEU A 5 -45.11 6.05 -5.64
C LEU A 5 -44.07 6.87 -4.86
N GLU A 6 -44.54 7.69 -3.92
CA GLU A 6 -43.67 8.46 -3.01
C GLU A 6 -42.94 7.54 -2.03
N GLN A 7 -43.61 6.52 -1.48
CA GLN A 7 -42.96 5.48 -0.67
C GLN A 7 -41.99 4.60 -1.47
N MET A 8 -42.30 4.26 -2.73
CA MET A 8 -41.36 3.57 -3.61
C MET A 8 -40.13 4.43 -3.93
N LEU A 9 -40.29 5.72 -4.21
CA LEU A 9 -39.17 6.63 -4.46
C LEU A 9 -38.30 6.83 -3.21
N ILE A 10 -38.90 6.92 -2.02
CA ILE A 10 -38.18 7.01 -0.74
C ILE A 10 -37.46 5.69 -0.39
N GLN A 11 -38.02 4.55 -0.82
CA GLN A 11 -37.43 3.24 -0.60
C GLN A 11 -36.30 2.93 -1.59
N ASP A 12 -36.42 3.39 -2.84
CA ASP A 12 -35.40 3.23 -3.89
C ASP A 12 -34.17 4.13 -3.62
N GLU A 13 -34.39 5.33 -3.06
CA GLU A 13 -33.31 6.21 -2.56
C GLU A 13 -32.56 5.62 -1.34
N ASN A 14 -33.22 4.74 -0.57
CA ASN A 14 -32.61 4.02 0.55
C ASN A 14 -31.95 2.70 0.16
N LEU A 15 -32.26 2.14 -1.01
CA LEU A 15 -31.78 0.83 -1.47
C LEU A 15 -30.49 0.90 -2.29
N THR A 16 -30.09 2.07 -2.80
CA THR A 16 -28.94 2.19 -3.71
C THR A 16 -27.63 2.73 -3.13
N ASP A 17 -27.51 2.99 -1.82
CA ASP A 17 -26.31 3.67 -1.30
C ASP A 17 -25.76 3.14 0.03
N ARG A 18 -25.47 1.83 0.10
CA ARG A 18 -24.66 1.28 1.20
C ARG A 18 -23.57 0.36 0.68
N SER A 19 -22.33 0.86 0.63
CA SER A 19 -21.18 -0.03 0.64
C SER A 19 -21.16 -0.78 1.98
N PRO A 20 -21.02 -2.12 1.99
CA PRO A 20 -21.24 -2.92 3.18
C PRO A 20 -20.22 -2.71 4.31
N PHE A 21 -19.12 -1.97 4.08
CA PHE A 21 -18.02 -1.86 5.03
C PHE A 21 -18.00 -0.58 5.88
N LEU A 22 -18.75 0.45 5.48
CA LEU A 22 -18.80 1.75 6.15
C LEU A 22 -20.19 2.34 5.96
N LYS A 23 -20.88 2.72 7.04
CA LYS A 23 -22.13 3.52 6.99
C LYS A 23 -21.85 4.96 6.51
N LEU A 24 -21.23 5.13 5.35
CA LEU A 24 -20.89 6.41 4.73
C LEU A 24 -21.80 6.65 3.52
N ARG A 25 -22.18 7.91 3.28
CA ARG A 25 -22.80 8.32 2.00
C ARG A 25 -21.79 8.17 0.86
N ARG A 26 -22.25 7.93 -0.37
CA ARG A 26 -21.38 7.75 -1.55
C ARG A 26 -20.25 8.76 -1.69
N TRP A 27 -20.57 10.05 -1.52
CA TRP A 27 -19.59 11.13 -1.65
C TRP A 27 -18.55 11.12 -0.52
N GLN A 28 -18.95 10.76 0.70
CA GLN A 28 -18.01 10.62 1.83
C GLN A 28 -17.07 9.43 1.62
N TRP A 29 -17.56 8.33 1.03
CA TRP A 29 -16.73 7.20 0.65
C TRP A 29 -15.71 7.59 -0.44
N TRP A 30 -16.13 8.27 -1.51
CA TRP A 30 -15.22 8.75 -2.55
C TRP A 30 -14.17 9.73 -2.00
N LEU A 31 -14.57 10.63 -1.11
CA LEU A 31 -13.66 11.55 -0.43
C LEU A 31 -12.66 10.80 0.46
N LEU A 32 -13.11 9.78 1.19
CA LEU A 32 -12.23 8.91 1.97
C LEU A 32 -11.21 8.21 1.08
N VAL A 33 -11.64 7.61 -0.03
CA VAL A 33 -10.74 6.96 -1.00
C VAL A 33 -9.73 7.97 -1.55
N ALA A 34 -10.17 9.16 -1.96
CA ALA A 34 -9.28 10.20 -2.50
C ALA A 34 -8.22 10.66 -1.48
N ILE A 35 -8.61 10.86 -0.22
CA ILE A 35 -7.68 11.23 0.86
C ILE A 35 -6.65 10.11 1.10
N ASN A 36 -7.08 8.84 1.12
CA ASN A 36 -6.14 7.74 1.33
C ASN A 36 -5.19 7.57 0.13
N ILE A 37 -5.64 7.82 -1.11
CA ILE A 37 -4.75 7.87 -2.29
C ILE A 37 -3.72 8.98 -2.12
N LEU A 38 -4.14 10.18 -1.72
CA LEU A 38 -3.24 11.32 -1.50
C LEU A 38 -2.18 10.99 -0.43
N PHE A 39 -2.61 10.44 0.71
CA PHE A 39 -1.72 10.04 1.80
C PHE A 39 -0.71 8.99 1.36
N LEU A 40 -1.16 7.98 0.60
CA LEU A 40 -0.29 6.97 0.03
C LEU A 40 0.77 7.61 -0.88
N ILE A 41 0.34 8.34 -1.91
CA ILE A 41 1.25 8.87 -2.93
C ILE A 41 2.24 9.87 -2.33
N ALA A 42 1.74 10.83 -1.55
CA ALA A 42 2.59 11.86 -0.95
C ALA A 42 3.51 11.30 0.13
N GLY A 43 2.99 10.42 0.99
CA GLY A 43 3.76 9.78 2.06
C GLY A 43 4.87 8.90 1.49
N GLN A 44 4.56 8.03 0.53
CA GLN A 44 5.54 7.13 -0.08
C GLN A 44 6.62 7.91 -0.84
N ALA A 45 6.23 8.92 -1.63
CA ALA A 45 7.19 9.74 -2.36
C ALA A 45 8.15 10.46 -1.41
N ALA A 46 7.63 11.17 -0.40
CA ALA A 46 8.46 11.86 0.59
C ALA A 46 9.38 10.88 1.34
N ALA A 47 8.84 9.75 1.81
CA ALA A 47 9.60 8.76 2.55
C ALA A 47 10.77 8.17 1.75
N VAL A 48 10.56 7.84 0.47
CA VAL A 48 11.61 7.31 -0.41
C VAL A 48 12.67 8.37 -0.72
N LEU A 49 12.27 9.63 -0.98
CA LEU A 49 13.22 10.71 -1.24
C LEU A 49 14.10 11.00 -0.01
N LEU A 50 13.50 11.07 1.17
CA LEU A 50 14.26 11.27 2.40
C LEU A 50 15.13 10.07 2.76
N GLY A 51 14.65 8.84 2.48
CA GLY A 51 15.44 7.62 2.64
C GLY A 51 16.69 7.61 1.75
N ARG A 52 16.58 8.06 0.49
CA ARG A 52 17.75 8.24 -0.39
C ARG A 52 18.69 9.31 0.13
N PHE A 53 18.15 10.47 0.50
CA PHE A 53 18.94 11.55 1.09
C PHE A 53 19.73 11.06 2.32
N TYR A 54 19.14 10.22 3.18
CA TYR A 54 19.84 9.62 4.31
C TYR A 54 21.09 8.84 3.87
N TYR A 55 20.97 7.95 2.88
CA TYR A 55 22.12 7.16 2.41
C TYR A 55 23.16 8.03 1.66
N ASP A 56 22.72 8.95 0.80
CA ASP A 56 23.60 9.83 0.02
C ASP A 56 24.46 10.75 0.90
N GLN A 57 23.90 11.18 2.03
CA GLN A 57 24.56 12.04 3.02
C GLN A 57 25.45 11.27 4.00
N GLY A 58 25.58 9.95 3.86
CA GLY A 58 26.50 9.11 4.63
C GLY A 58 25.84 8.23 5.70
N GLY A 59 24.52 8.10 5.71
CA GLY A 59 23.83 7.08 6.50
C GLY A 59 24.21 5.67 6.03
N ASN A 60 24.41 4.76 6.98
CA ASN A 60 24.89 3.40 6.70
C ASN A 60 24.14 2.33 7.53
N SER A 61 23.45 2.72 8.60
CA SER A 61 22.67 1.78 9.42
C SER A 61 21.40 1.34 8.71
N THR A 62 21.36 0.05 8.35
CA THR A 62 20.19 -0.60 7.75
C THR A 62 19.07 -0.79 8.76
N TRP A 63 19.42 -1.07 10.02
CA TRP A 63 18.44 -1.18 11.11
C TRP A 63 17.81 0.16 11.46
N MET A 64 18.53 1.28 11.33
CA MET A 64 17.95 2.62 11.53
C MET A 64 16.93 2.92 10.43
N ALA A 65 17.27 2.67 9.17
CA ALA A 65 16.34 2.83 8.05
C ALA A 65 15.09 1.94 8.22
N THR A 66 15.27 0.71 8.71
CA THR A 66 14.18 -0.23 9.00
C THR A 66 13.31 0.26 10.17
N PHE A 67 13.93 0.74 11.26
CA PHE A 67 13.25 1.26 12.44
C PHE A 67 12.37 2.46 12.10
N VAL A 68 12.91 3.43 11.36
CA VAL A 68 12.23 4.67 11.02
C VAL A 68 10.94 4.44 10.22
N GLN A 69 10.85 3.38 9.42
CA GLN A 69 9.63 3.04 8.68
C GLN A 69 8.40 2.85 9.59
N THR A 70 8.61 2.43 10.85
CA THR A 70 7.50 2.14 11.78
C THR A 70 7.53 2.99 13.06
N ALA A 71 8.67 3.59 13.42
CA ALA A 71 8.84 4.37 14.64
C ALA A 71 7.91 5.60 14.76
N GLY A 72 7.37 6.09 13.64
CA GLY A 72 6.45 7.23 13.62
C GLY A 72 5.05 6.92 14.17
N PHE A 73 4.72 5.66 14.46
CA PHE A 73 3.37 5.22 14.84
C PHE A 73 2.70 6.03 15.98
N PRO A 74 3.40 6.61 16.97
CA PRO A 74 2.74 7.40 18.02
C PRO A 74 1.94 8.60 17.49
N ILE A 75 2.28 9.13 16.31
CA ILE A 75 1.53 10.22 15.68
C ILE A 75 0.09 9.81 15.35
N LEU A 76 -0.15 8.51 15.12
CA LEU A 76 -1.47 7.95 14.79
C LEU A 76 -2.38 7.85 16.01
N CYS A 77 -1.85 7.96 17.23
CA CYS A 77 -2.65 8.06 18.45
C CYS A 77 -3.49 9.35 18.48
N ILE A 78 -3.00 10.43 17.85
CA ILE A 78 -3.70 11.73 17.80
C ILE A 78 -5.06 11.57 17.10
N PRO A 79 -5.15 11.15 15.82
CA PRO A 79 -6.44 10.96 15.17
C PRO A 79 -7.29 9.89 15.85
N LEU A 80 -6.69 8.85 16.44
CA LEU A 80 -7.43 7.81 17.17
C LEU A 80 -8.18 8.37 18.39
N ILE A 81 -7.56 9.29 19.14
CA ILE A 81 -8.20 9.94 20.29
C ILE A 81 -9.35 10.84 19.82
N PHE A 82 -9.17 11.59 18.74
CA PHE A 82 -10.23 12.46 18.19
C PHE A 82 -11.39 11.68 17.55
N LEU A 83 -11.11 10.52 16.97
CA LEU A 83 -12.11 9.65 16.34
C LEU A 83 -12.78 8.68 17.32
N HIS A 84 -12.34 8.61 18.58
CA HIS A 84 -13.02 7.83 19.61
C HIS A 84 -14.32 8.56 20.00
N PRO A 85 -15.50 8.08 19.57
CA PRO A 85 -16.73 8.65 20.08
C PRO A 85 -16.82 8.21 21.54
N SER A 86 -17.13 9.14 22.43
CA SER A 86 -17.52 8.83 23.80
C SER A 86 -18.54 7.69 23.76
N GLN A 87 -18.15 6.49 24.18
CA GLN A 87 -19.03 5.32 24.21
C GLN A 87 -20.14 5.63 25.21
N LYS A 88 -21.26 6.16 24.73
CA LYS A 88 -22.52 5.89 25.39
C LYS A 88 -22.69 4.38 25.35
N LEU A 89 -22.78 3.83 26.54
CA LEU A 89 -22.99 2.42 26.85
C LEU A 89 -24.33 1.96 26.27
N GLU A 90 -24.40 1.75 24.95
CA GLU A 90 -25.53 1.07 24.33
C GLU A 90 -25.27 -0.42 24.37
N THR A 91 -25.73 -1.02 25.45
CA THR A 91 -26.00 -2.45 25.56
C THR A 91 -27.00 -2.84 24.46
N SER A 92 -26.53 -3.39 23.35
CA SER A 92 -27.41 -4.12 22.42
C SER A 92 -26.66 -5.09 21.51
N THR A 93 -27.01 -6.36 21.73
CA THR A 93 -26.97 -7.52 20.82
C THR A 93 -25.61 -8.18 20.52
N SER A 94 -25.63 -9.49 20.73
CA SER A 94 -24.55 -10.46 20.60
C SER A 94 -23.94 -10.48 19.20
N SER A 95 -22.92 -9.66 18.98
CA SER A 95 -21.85 -10.02 18.04
C SER A 95 -20.77 -10.70 18.88
N THR A 96 -20.38 -11.92 18.50
CA THR A 96 -19.24 -12.62 19.13
C THR A 96 -18.00 -11.77 18.88
N TYR A 97 -17.65 -10.92 19.85
CA TYR A 97 -16.44 -10.10 19.77
C TYR A 97 -15.25 -11.03 19.51
N PRO A 98 -14.37 -10.69 18.55
CA PRO A 98 -13.20 -11.50 18.29
C PRO A 98 -12.37 -11.58 19.57
N SER A 99 -11.93 -12.80 19.92
CA SER A 99 -11.13 -13.01 21.14
C SER A 99 -9.90 -12.11 21.10
N ILE A 100 -9.71 -11.33 22.17
CA ILE A 100 -8.58 -10.39 22.31
C ILE A 100 -7.25 -11.10 22.04
N LYS A 101 -7.13 -12.37 22.44
CA LYS A 101 -5.94 -13.20 22.18
C LYS A 101 -5.68 -13.42 20.68
N ILE A 102 -6.74 -13.64 19.90
CA ILE A 102 -6.66 -13.84 18.45
C ILE A 102 -6.25 -12.53 17.77
N VAL A 103 -6.85 -11.41 18.17
CA VAL A 103 -6.51 -10.07 17.63
C VAL A 103 -5.08 -9.67 17.98
N ALA A 104 -4.65 -9.92 19.22
CA ALA A 104 -3.27 -9.68 19.65
C ALA A 104 -2.26 -10.53 18.88
N LEU A 105 -2.54 -11.84 18.73
CA LEU A 105 -1.69 -12.74 17.94
C LEU A 105 -1.62 -12.29 16.48
N LEU A 106 -2.74 -11.88 15.90
CA LEU A 106 -2.82 -11.38 14.54
C LEU A 106 -1.93 -10.15 14.34
N TYR A 107 -2.05 -9.13 15.20
CA TYR A 107 -1.22 -7.93 15.11
C TYR A 107 0.26 -8.23 15.37
N PHE A 108 0.55 -9.18 16.25
CA PHE A 108 1.91 -9.64 16.50
C PHE A 108 2.54 -10.29 15.25
N VAL A 109 1.83 -11.23 14.63
CA VAL A 109 2.30 -11.89 13.39
C VAL A 109 2.46 -10.87 12.26
N LEU A 110 1.47 -10.00 12.06
CA LEU A 110 1.56 -8.96 11.03
C LEU A 110 2.72 -7.99 11.29
N GLY A 111 2.95 -7.57 12.54
CA GLY A 111 4.08 -6.71 12.89
C GLY A 111 5.44 -7.37 12.66
N LEU A 112 5.57 -8.68 12.92
CA LEU A 112 6.77 -9.44 12.58
C LEU A 112 7.01 -9.48 11.07
N LEU A 113 5.96 -9.72 10.28
CA LEU A 113 6.06 -9.72 8.81
C LEU A 113 6.43 -8.33 8.28
N VAL A 114 5.85 -7.25 8.83
CA VAL A 114 6.22 -5.86 8.50
C VAL A 114 7.69 -5.58 8.81
N ALA A 115 8.20 -5.99 9.97
CA ALA A 115 9.62 -5.80 10.29
C ALA A 115 10.55 -6.54 9.31
N GLY A 116 10.18 -7.77 8.93
CA GLY A 116 10.90 -8.55 7.92
C GLY A 116 10.88 -7.88 6.55
N ASP A 117 9.73 -7.38 6.12
CA ASP A 117 9.54 -6.67 4.85
C ASP A 117 10.40 -5.40 4.78
N ASN A 118 10.32 -4.56 5.82
CA ASN A 118 11.10 -3.32 5.92
C ASN A 118 12.61 -3.59 5.86
N MET A 119 13.08 -4.68 6.47
CA MET A 119 14.48 -5.08 6.43
C MET A 119 14.90 -5.53 5.03
N LEU A 120 14.09 -6.39 4.38
CA LEU A 120 14.37 -6.86 3.02
C LEU A 120 14.42 -5.70 2.02
N TYR A 121 13.51 -4.73 2.12
CA TYR A 121 13.55 -3.51 1.32
C TYR A 121 14.75 -2.63 1.62
N SER A 122 15.13 -2.48 2.90
CA SER A 122 16.33 -1.71 3.29
C SER A 122 17.61 -2.32 2.70
N VAL A 123 17.74 -3.65 2.72
CA VAL A 123 18.86 -4.37 2.09
C VAL A 123 18.82 -4.24 0.56
N GLY A 124 17.64 -4.31 -0.04
CA GLY A 124 17.44 -4.10 -1.47
C GLY A 124 17.91 -2.72 -1.93
N LEU A 125 17.49 -1.67 -1.19
CA LEU A 125 17.84 -0.28 -1.48
C LEU A 125 19.34 0.00 -1.32
N LEU A 126 20.01 -0.72 -0.42
CA LEU A 126 21.45 -0.59 -0.18
C LEU A 126 22.31 -1.10 -1.36
N TYR A 127 21.87 -2.14 -2.07
CA TYR A 127 22.68 -2.83 -3.07
C TYR A 127 22.22 -2.66 -4.52
N LEU A 128 21.00 -2.18 -4.76
CA LEU A 128 20.44 -2.01 -6.10
C LEU A 128 20.39 -0.54 -6.51
N SER A 129 20.49 -0.29 -7.81
CA SER A 129 20.18 1.02 -8.37
C SER A 129 18.68 1.32 -8.20
N ALA A 130 18.35 2.61 -8.15
CA ALA A 130 16.97 3.12 -8.08
C ALA A 130 16.02 2.47 -9.11
N SER A 131 16.48 2.31 -10.36
CA SER A 131 15.67 1.76 -11.44
C SER A 131 15.45 0.26 -11.29
N THR A 132 16.49 -0.51 -10.91
CA THR A 132 16.37 -1.95 -10.69
C THR A 132 15.46 -2.23 -9.49
N TYR A 133 15.64 -1.51 -8.39
CA TYR A 133 14.80 -1.63 -7.20
C TYR A 133 13.32 -1.40 -7.53
N SER A 134 12.99 -0.30 -8.22
CA SER A 134 11.61 0.04 -8.58
C SER A 134 10.98 -1.00 -9.50
N LEU A 135 11.74 -1.58 -10.43
CA LEU A 135 11.24 -2.59 -11.36
C LEU A 135 10.95 -3.91 -10.65
N ILE A 136 11.84 -4.35 -9.76
CA ILE A 136 11.59 -5.56 -8.95
C ILE A 136 10.39 -5.34 -8.03
N CYS A 137 10.26 -4.16 -7.41
CA CYS A 137 9.08 -3.82 -6.61
C CYS A 137 7.79 -3.95 -7.42
N ALA A 138 7.80 -3.64 -8.71
CA ALA A 138 6.61 -3.75 -9.56
C ALA A 138 6.08 -5.20 -9.67
N THR A 139 6.93 -6.22 -9.44
CA THR A 139 6.49 -7.63 -9.34
C THR A 139 5.50 -7.89 -8.20
N GLN A 140 5.39 -6.97 -7.23
CA GLN A 140 4.39 -7.05 -6.17
C GLN A 140 2.96 -7.18 -6.73
N LEU A 141 2.65 -6.59 -7.88
CA LEU A 141 1.33 -6.74 -8.51
C LEU A 141 1.01 -8.20 -8.86
N ALA A 142 2.01 -8.95 -9.32
CA ALA A 142 1.89 -10.37 -9.63
C ALA A 142 1.61 -11.21 -8.41
N PHE A 143 2.42 -11.02 -7.36
CA PHE A 143 2.23 -11.74 -6.10
C PHE A 143 0.87 -11.39 -5.46
N ASN A 144 0.45 -10.13 -5.53
CA ASN A 144 -0.82 -9.71 -4.93
C ASN A 144 -2.03 -10.26 -5.67
N ALA A 145 -1.97 -10.38 -7.00
CA ALA A 145 -2.99 -11.07 -7.77
C ALA A 145 -3.17 -12.51 -7.27
N VAL A 146 -2.05 -13.25 -7.15
CA VAL A 146 -2.04 -14.63 -6.67
C VAL A 146 -2.56 -14.73 -5.24
N PHE A 147 -2.04 -13.93 -4.31
CA PHE A 147 -2.44 -13.99 -2.90
C PHE A 147 -3.88 -13.49 -2.67
N SER A 148 -4.33 -12.47 -3.40
CA SER A 148 -5.72 -11.98 -3.31
C SER A 148 -6.71 -13.00 -3.87
N TYR A 149 -6.34 -13.75 -4.91
CA TYR A 149 -7.12 -14.88 -5.40
C TYR A 149 -7.18 -16.02 -4.37
N LEU A 150 -6.03 -16.45 -3.87
CA LEU A 150 -5.93 -17.60 -2.97
C LEU A 150 -6.52 -17.35 -1.58
N LEU A 151 -6.24 -16.19 -0.99
CA LEU A 151 -6.60 -15.88 0.41
C LEU A 151 -7.94 -15.15 0.52
N ASN A 152 -8.21 -14.21 -0.39
CA ASN A 152 -9.38 -13.33 -0.33
C ASN A 152 -10.48 -13.74 -1.31
N SER A 153 -10.28 -14.83 -2.07
CA SER A 153 -11.22 -15.36 -3.07
C SER A 153 -11.71 -14.30 -4.07
N GLN A 154 -10.88 -13.30 -4.37
CA GLN A 154 -11.23 -12.28 -5.35
C GLN A 154 -11.16 -12.88 -6.76
N LYS A 155 -12.18 -12.63 -7.59
CA LYS A 155 -12.21 -13.11 -8.97
C LYS A 155 -11.04 -12.49 -9.75
N LEU A 156 -10.14 -13.33 -10.27
CA LEU A 156 -9.07 -12.89 -11.16
C LEU A 156 -9.68 -12.52 -12.51
N THR A 157 -9.75 -11.23 -12.80
CA THR A 157 -10.08 -10.75 -14.14
C THR A 157 -8.88 -10.95 -15.06
N ALA A 158 -9.10 -11.37 -16.32
CA ALA A 158 -8.07 -11.65 -17.33
C ALA A 158 -7.04 -10.51 -17.50
N LEU A 159 -7.44 -9.27 -17.18
CA LEU A 159 -6.61 -8.08 -17.19
C LEU A 159 -5.49 -8.07 -16.13
N ILE A 160 -5.73 -8.61 -14.93
CA ILE A 160 -4.71 -8.72 -13.87
C ILE A 160 -3.62 -9.68 -14.34
N LEU A 161 -4.01 -10.77 -14.98
CA LEU A 161 -3.08 -11.74 -15.55
C LEU A 161 -2.24 -11.11 -16.67
N ASN A 162 -2.86 -10.27 -17.51
CA ASN A 162 -2.19 -9.60 -18.62
C ASN A 162 -1.17 -8.54 -18.15
N SER A 163 -1.51 -7.74 -17.13
CA SER A 163 -0.58 -6.79 -16.52
C SER A 163 0.62 -7.49 -15.88
N VAL A 164 0.38 -8.62 -15.22
CA VAL A 164 1.43 -9.44 -14.59
C VAL A 164 2.37 -10.03 -15.63
N VAL A 165 1.84 -10.54 -16.74
CA VAL A 165 2.64 -11.05 -17.86
C VAL A 165 3.49 -9.94 -18.49
N ILE A 166 2.92 -8.76 -18.73
CA ILE A 166 3.65 -7.60 -19.32
C ILE A 166 4.76 -7.09 -18.39
N LEU A 167 4.51 -7.01 -17.07
CA LEU A 167 5.54 -6.64 -16.09
C LEU A 167 6.64 -7.70 -15.97
N SER A 168 6.27 -8.98 -16.01
CA SER A 168 7.23 -10.09 -15.99
C SER A 168 8.13 -10.07 -17.24
N LEU A 169 7.54 -9.74 -18.41
CA LEU A 169 8.27 -9.60 -19.67
C LEU A 169 9.21 -8.38 -19.64
N SER A 170 8.78 -7.29 -19.01
CA SER A 170 9.60 -6.08 -18.83
C SER A 170 10.77 -6.31 -17.87
N ALA A 171 10.56 -7.08 -16.80
CA ALA A 171 11.63 -7.53 -15.91
C ALA A 171 12.63 -8.47 -16.60
N ALA A 172 12.14 -9.41 -17.42
CA ALA A 172 12.98 -10.32 -18.20
C ALA A 172 13.81 -9.59 -19.28
N LEU A 173 13.23 -8.59 -19.95
CA LEU A 173 13.95 -7.80 -20.96
C LEU A 173 15.15 -7.04 -20.36
N ILE A 174 15.02 -6.58 -19.11
CA ILE A 174 16.06 -5.78 -18.44
C ILE A 174 17.17 -6.66 -17.87
N ALA A 175 16.83 -7.85 -17.35
CA ALA A 175 17.83 -8.85 -16.95
C ALA A 175 18.73 -9.29 -18.12
N VAL A 176 18.25 -9.14 -19.36
CA VAL A 176 18.99 -9.46 -20.58
C VAL A 176 19.81 -8.28 -21.11
N ASN A 177 19.56 -7.05 -20.62
CA ASN A 177 20.15 -5.81 -21.16
C ASN A 177 21.12 -5.09 -20.18
N GLU A 178 21.72 -5.82 -19.22
CA GLU A 178 22.74 -5.28 -18.32
C GLU A 178 24.10 -5.15 -19.02
N ASP A 179 24.31 -4.03 -19.71
CA ASP A 179 25.64 -3.47 -19.89
C ASP A 179 25.97 -2.56 -18.69
N SER A 180 26.76 -3.09 -17.75
CA SER A 180 27.73 -2.40 -16.87
C SER A 180 27.36 -1.14 -16.04
N ASP A 181 26.09 -0.76 -15.85
CA ASP A 181 25.70 0.42 -15.05
C ASP A 181 25.26 0.10 -13.59
N GLY A 182 26.03 -0.74 -12.89
CA GLY A 182 25.89 -0.90 -11.44
C GLY A 182 26.54 0.27 -10.67
N PRO A 183 26.09 0.62 -9.45
CA PRO A 183 26.81 1.58 -8.61
C PRO A 183 28.28 1.14 -8.47
N SER A 184 29.18 2.06 -8.75
CA SER A 184 30.62 1.79 -8.85
C SER A 184 31.16 1.16 -7.57
N GLY A 185 31.60 -0.11 -7.66
CA GLY A 185 32.27 -0.82 -6.56
C GLY A 185 31.48 -1.95 -5.87
N VAL A 186 30.27 -2.29 -6.33
CA VAL A 186 29.50 -3.41 -5.75
C VAL A 186 29.86 -4.75 -6.42
N SER A 187 30.28 -5.74 -5.61
CA SER A 187 30.53 -7.11 -6.08
C SER A 187 29.24 -7.77 -6.59
N LYS A 188 29.33 -8.58 -7.64
CA LYS A 188 28.21 -9.36 -8.21
C LYS A 188 27.40 -10.13 -7.15
N GLY A 189 28.05 -10.61 -6.09
CA GLY A 189 27.38 -11.30 -4.99
C GLY A 189 26.46 -10.41 -4.15
N LYS A 190 26.86 -9.15 -3.88
CA LYS A 190 26.04 -8.18 -3.13
C LYS A 190 24.83 -7.73 -3.95
N TYR A 191 25.02 -7.58 -5.25
CA TYR A 191 23.93 -7.29 -6.18
C TYR A 191 22.87 -8.41 -6.17
N LEU A 192 23.29 -9.68 -6.24
CA LEU A 192 22.38 -10.82 -6.17
C LEU A 192 21.60 -10.88 -4.84
N VAL A 193 22.25 -10.56 -3.72
CA VAL A 193 21.59 -10.45 -2.41
C VAL A 193 20.52 -9.36 -2.43
N GLY A 194 20.83 -8.17 -2.98
CA GLY A 194 19.86 -7.08 -3.15
C GLY A 194 18.67 -7.49 -4.01
N PHE A 195 18.91 -8.20 -5.12
CA PHE A 195 17.86 -8.71 -6.01
C PHE A 195 16.92 -9.67 -5.28
N ILE A 196 17.47 -10.72 -4.65
CA ILE A 196 16.68 -11.74 -3.94
C ILE A 196 15.90 -11.11 -2.78
N CYS A 197 16.52 -10.20 -2.02
CA CYS A 197 15.84 -9.50 -0.94
C CYS A 197 14.68 -8.65 -1.44
N THR A 198 14.87 -7.90 -2.54
CA THR A 198 13.81 -7.04 -3.10
C THR A 198 12.66 -7.85 -3.70
N LEU A 199 12.96 -8.97 -4.35
CA LEU A 199 11.93 -9.88 -4.86
C LEU A 199 11.15 -10.54 -3.71
N GLY A 200 11.87 -10.97 -2.67
CA GLY A 200 11.27 -11.48 -1.43
C GLY A 200 10.38 -10.46 -0.73
N ALA A 201 10.84 -9.20 -0.63
CA ALA A 201 10.05 -8.09 -0.09
C ALA A 201 8.77 -7.86 -0.92
N SER A 202 8.88 -7.84 -2.24
CA SER A 202 7.71 -7.67 -3.13
C SER A 202 6.65 -8.77 -2.94
N ALA A 203 7.08 -10.00 -2.71
CA ALA A 203 6.17 -11.11 -2.38
C ALA A 203 5.57 -10.95 -0.97
N LEU A 204 6.41 -10.59 0.02
CA LEU A 204 6.00 -10.44 1.41
C LEU A 204 5.04 -9.25 1.61
N TYR A 205 5.30 -8.11 0.98
CA TYR A 205 4.41 -6.96 0.94
C TYR A 205 3.04 -7.32 0.36
N SER A 206 3.00 -8.02 -0.77
CA SER A 206 1.74 -8.48 -1.36
C SER A 206 0.97 -9.47 -0.50
N LEU A 207 1.68 -10.35 0.20
CA LEU A 207 1.11 -11.24 1.21
C LEU A 207 0.54 -10.43 2.38
N LEU A 208 1.28 -9.44 2.88
CA LEU A 208 0.85 -8.51 3.94
C LEU A 208 -0.46 -7.82 3.55
N LEU A 209 -0.54 -7.21 2.37
CA LEU A 209 -1.77 -6.56 1.88
C LEU A 209 -2.96 -7.52 1.88
N SER A 210 -2.75 -8.75 1.39
CA SER A 210 -3.79 -9.78 1.32
C SER A 210 -4.23 -10.24 2.73
N LEU A 211 -3.29 -10.47 3.64
CA LEU A 211 -3.56 -10.82 5.04
C LEU A 211 -4.27 -9.70 5.79
N MET A 212 -3.94 -8.44 5.51
CA MET A 212 -4.62 -7.29 6.10
C MET A 212 -6.08 -7.21 5.65
N GLN A 213 -6.36 -7.42 4.37
CA GLN A 213 -7.74 -7.51 3.88
C GLN A 213 -8.49 -8.68 4.53
N LEU A 214 -7.88 -9.87 4.59
CA LEU A 214 -8.47 -11.05 5.24
C LEU A 214 -8.78 -10.77 6.71
N SER A 215 -7.90 -10.05 7.39
CA SER A 215 -8.05 -9.66 8.79
C SER A 215 -9.28 -8.78 9.00
N PHE A 216 -9.49 -7.78 8.14
CA PHE A 216 -10.68 -6.94 8.19
C PHE A 216 -11.95 -7.76 7.96
N GLN A 217 -11.96 -8.61 6.92
CA GLN A 217 -13.13 -9.38 6.52
C GLN A 217 -13.52 -10.48 7.51
N LYS A 218 -12.54 -11.25 8.01
CA LYS A 218 -12.80 -12.48 8.79
C LYS A 218 -12.69 -12.28 10.30
N VAL A 219 -11.75 -11.49 10.78
CA VAL A 219 -11.40 -11.39 12.21
C VAL A 219 -11.95 -10.12 12.85
N LEU A 220 -11.62 -8.95 12.30
CA LEU A 220 -11.93 -7.67 12.93
C LEU A 220 -13.41 -7.32 12.80
N ARG A 221 -14.03 -7.56 11.63
CA ARG A 221 -15.48 -7.39 11.34
C ARG A 221 -16.10 -6.07 11.84
N LYS A 222 -15.29 -5.05 12.12
CA LYS A 222 -15.69 -3.75 12.62
C LYS A 222 -15.70 -2.77 11.44
N GLU A 223 -16.79 -2.03 11.28
CA GLU A 223 -17.05 -1.11 10.16
C GLU A 223 -16.57 0.33 10.43
N THR A 224 -15.61 0.52 11.34
CA THR A 224 -15.14 1.86 11.74
C THR A 224 -13.69 2.09 11.32
N TYR A 225 -13.38 3.30 10.86
CA TYR A 225 -12.01 3.71 10.51
C TYR A 225 -11.03 3.63 11.69
N ASN A 226 -11.51 3.61 12.95
CA ASN A 226 -10.69 3.35 14.13
C ASN A 226 -9.91 2.03 14.03
N VAL A 227 -10.45 1.04 13.34
CA VAL A 227 -9.85 -0.29 13.18
C VAL A 227 -8.62 -0.23 12.26
N VAL A 228 -8.62 0.67 11.28
CA VAL A 228 -7.46 0.96 10.42
C VAL A 228 -6.32 1.52 11.26
N LEU A 229 -6.63 2.50 12.12
CA LEU A 229 -5.64 3.11 13.01
C LEU A 229 -5.15 2.13 14.08
N GLU A 230 -6.03 1.37 14.73
CA GLU A 230 -5.67 0.33 15.70
C GLU A 230 -4.73 -0.69 15.05
N MET A 231 -5.10 -1.22 13.89
CA MET A 231 -4.28 -2.17 13.16
C MET A 231 -2.90 -1.60 12.85
N GLN A 232 -2.82 -0.38 12.31
CA GLN A 232 -1.55 0.25 11.98
C GLN A 232 -0.68 0.54 13.21
N ILE A 233 -1.26 0.99 14.33
CA ILE A 233 -0.52 1.27 15.56
C ILE A 233 0.07 0.00 16.14
N TYR A 234 -0.72 -1.07 16.29
CA TYR A 234 -0.25 -2.30 16.92
C TYR A 234 0.76 -3.06 16.05
N THR A 235 0.57 -3.12 14.73
CA THR A 235 1.56 -3.74 13.84
C THR A 235 2.86 -2.94 13.82
N SER A 236 2.79 -1.60 13.80
CA SER A 236 3.98 -0.74 13.83
C SER A 236 4.70 -0.80 15.17
N LEU A 237 3.98 -0.92 16.29
CA LEU A 237 4.58 -1.10 17.62
C LEU A 237 5.45 -2.36 17.64
N VAL A 238 4.89 -3.50 17.23
CA VAL A 238 5.60 -4.78 17.18
C VAL A 238 6.80 -4.68 16.23
N ALA A 239 6.61 -4.11 15.04
CA ALA A 239 7.68 -3.95 14.08
C ALA A 239 8.82 -3.07 14.63
N THR A 240 8.48 -1.96 15.30
CA THR A 240 9.45 -1.07 15.94
C THR A 240 10.25 -1.79 17.02
N CYS A 241 9.59 -2.61 17.86
CA CYS A 241 10.27 -3.43 18.87
C CYS A 241 11.25 -4.43 18.23
N VAL A 242 10.84 -5.10 17.16
CA VAL A 242 11.68 -6.07 16.42
C VAL A 242 12.87 -5.37 15.78
N SER A 243 12.66 -4.24 15.10
CA SER A 243 13.73 -3.45 14.50
C SER A 243 14.71 -2.92 15.54
N THR A 244 14.20 -2.49 16.70
CA THR A 244 15.03 -2.06 17.84
C THR A 244 15.87 -3.23 18.37
N ALA A 245 15.27 -4.40 18.57
CA ALA A 245 15.98 -5.59 19.00
C ALA A 245 17.05 -6.02 17.98
N GLY A 246 16.74 -5.95 16.69
CA GLY A 246 17.69 -6.23 15.59
C GLY A 246 18.84 -5.23 15.54
N MET A 247 18.57 -3.95 15.80
CA MET A 247 19.60 -2.91 15.91
C MET A 247 20.54 -3.16 17.10
N PHE A 248 19.99 -3.56 18.25
CA PHE A 248 20.81 -3.92 19.42
C PHE A 248 21.62 -5.20 19.18
N GLY A 249 21.00 -6.21 18.57
CA GLY A 249 21.63 -7.50 18.27
C GLY A 249 22.73 -7.43 17.22
N SER A 250 22.59 -6.56 16.20
CA SER A 250 23.61 -6.34 15.17
C SER A 250 24.79 -5.48 15.64
N GLY A 251 24.61 -4.72 16.73
CA GLY A 251 25.61 -3.77 17.23
C GLY A 251 25.66 -2.44 16.47
N GLU A 252 24.81 -2.24 15.46
CA GLU A 252 24.75 -0.98 14.69
C GLU A 252 24.48 0.24 15.58
N TRP A 253 23.78 0.06 16.70
CA TRP A 253 23.52 1.11 17.68
C TRP A 253 24.78 1.85 18.18
N LYS A 254 25.93 1.15 18.22
CA LYS A 254 27.21 1.74 18.67
C LYS A 254 27.76 2.74 17.66
N GLY A 255 27.48 2.54 16.37
CA GLY A 255 27.97 3.38 15.28
C GLY A 255 27.11 4.61 14.99
N LEU A 256 25.86 4.65 15.48
CA LEU A 256 24.90 5.73 15.17
C LEU A 256 25.38 7.11 15.60
N GLN A 257 26.10 7.20 16.72
CA GLN A 257 26.61 8.49 17.18
C GLN A 257 27.67 9.04 16.23
N ASP A 258 28.49 8.16 15.65
CA ASP A 258 29.54 8.56 14.71
C ASP A 258 28.98 8.76 13.30
N GLU A 259 27.97 7.98 12.91
CA GLU A 259 27.18 8.22 11.70
C GLU A 259 26.53 9.62 11.72
N MET A 260 25.85 9.97 12.81
CA MET A 260 25.23 11.29 12.97
C MET A 260 26.26 12.43 12.95
N LYS A 261 27.47 12.21 13.49
CA LYS A 261 28.57 13.21 13.41
C LYS A 261 29.15 13.31 12.00
N GLY A 262 29.24 12.19 11.29
CA GLY A 262 29.79 12.08 9.93
C GLY A 262 28.80 12.43 8.82
N PHE A 263 27.53 12.66 9.15
CA PHE A 263 26.49 13.04 8.20
C PHE A 263 26.84 14.37 7.52
N LYS A 264 26.98 14.35 6.19
CA LYS A 264 27.51 15.47 5.39
C LYS A 264 26.70 16.77 5.57
N SER A 265 25.39 16.67 5.75
CA SER A 265 24.48 17.81 5.98
C SER A 265 24.37 18.25 7.46
N GLY A 266 25.07 17.56 8.36
CA GLY A 266 25.13 17.87 9.79
C GLY A 266 24.05 17.16 10.64
N ARG A 267 24.22 17.26 11.97
CA ARG A 267 23.44 16.49 12.96
C ARG A 267 21.94 16.83 12.96
N VAL A 268 21.60 18.10 12.79
CA VAL A 268 20.19 18.54 12.78
C VAL A 268 19.49 18.00 11.55
N SER A 269 20.16 18.04 10.39
CA SER A 269 19.62 17.46 9.16
C SER A 269 19.43 15.96 9.29
N TYR A 270 20.38 15.24 9.90
CA TYR A 270 20.24 13.80 10.17
C TYR A 270 18.95 13.49 10.94
N VAL A 271 18.73 14.15 12.08
CA VAL A 271 17.55 13.92 12.92
C VAL A 271 16.26 14.31 12.18
N LEU A 272 16.26 15.45 11.48
CA LEU A 272 15.10 15.88 10.69
C LEU A 272 14.77 14.90 9.57
N THR A 273 15.77 14.38 8.86
CA THR A 273 15.58 13.36 7.83
C THR A 273 14.92 12.13 8.42
N LEU A 274 15.42 11.60 9.54
CA LEU A 274 14.81 10.42 10.18
C LEU A 274 13.38 10.70 10.67
N VAL A 275 13.14 11.83 11.33
CA VAL A 275 11.80 12.18 11.84
C VAL A 275 10.79 12.33 10.71
N TRP A 276 11.12 13.08 9.66
CA TRP A 276 10.22 13.28 8.53
C TRP A 276 10.03 11.99 7.73
N THR A 277 11.06 11.15 7.61
CA THR A 277 10.91 9.82 7.00
C THR A 277 9.91 8.98 7.80
N ALA A 278 9.99 8.98 9.14
CA ALA A 278 9.05 8.26 9.99
C ALA A 278 7.61 8.76 9.81
N VAL A 279 7.42 10.08 9.81
CA VAL A 279 6.10 10.70 9.61
C VAL A 279 5.54 10.35 8.23
N SER A 280 6.35 10.49 7.17
CA SER A 280 5.94 10.17 5.80
C SER A 280 5.56 8.70 5.63
N TRP A 281 6.29 7.77 6.26
CA TRP A 281 5.94 6.35 6.25
C TRP A 281 4.62 6.08 6.97
N GLN A 282 4.32 6.75 8.09
CA GLN A 282 3.03 6.57 8.75
C GLN A 282 1.86 7.11 7.92
N VAL A 283 2.03 8.28 7.29
CA VAL A 283 1.02 8.83 6.39
C VAL A 283 0.77 7.86 5.22
N CYS A 284 1.85 7.34 4.62
CA CYS A 284 1.76 6.32 3.58
C CYS A 284 0.99 5.07 4.06
N ALA A 285 1.38 4.53 5.22
CA ALA A 285 0.81 3.29 5.74
C ALA A 285 -0.68 3.43 6.09
N VAL A 286 -1.10 4.57 6.65
CA VAL A 286 -2.53 4.88 6.83
C VAL A 286 -3.27 4.92 5.49
N GLY A 287 -2.68 5.52 4.46
CA GLY A 287 -3.23 5.53 3.11
C GLY A 287 -3.39 4.11 2.54
N VAL A 288 -2.37 3.26 2.67
CA VAL A 288 -2.40 1.86 2.24
C VAL A 288 -3.51 1.10 2.98
N VAL A 289 -3.45 1.03 4.31
CA VAL A 289 -4.41 0.25 5.11
C VAL A 289 -5.83 0.79 4.96
N GLY A 290 -5.99 2.11 4.83
CA GLY A 290 -7.27 2.76 4.56
C GLY A 290 -7.86 2.39 3.20
N LEU A 291 -7.04 2.26 2.14
CA LEU A 291 -7.50 1.77 0.84
C LEU A 291 -7.84 0.28 0.85
N ILE A 292 -7.10 -0.54 1.60
CA ILE A 292 -7.45 -1.95 1.80
C ILE A 292 -8.83 -2.06 2.44
N PHE A 293 -9.08 -1.25 3.47
CA PHE A 293 -10.34 -1.22 4.19
C PHE A 293 -11.49 -0.67 3.35
N ALA A 294 -11.27 0.42 2.60
CA ALA A 294 -12.31 1.09 1.83
C ALA A 294 -12.63 0.41 0.48
N VAL A 295 -11.63 -0.24 -0.15
CA VAL A 295 -11.74 -0.81 -1.49
C VAL A 295 -11.24 -2.25 -1.55
N SER A 296 -9.92 -2.48 -1.51
CA SER A 296 -9.27 -3.81 -1.52
C SER A 296 -7.74 -3.72 -1.45
N SER A 297 -7.09 -4.85 -1.14
CA SER A 297 -5.64 -5.07 -1.23
C SER A 297 -5.12 -4.92 -2.66
N LEU A 298 -5.89 -5.39 -3.66
CA LEU A 298 -5.53 -5.22 -5.07
C LEU A 298 -5.47 -3.75 -5.44
N PHE A 299 -6.53 -2.99 -5.16
CA PHE A 299 -6.59 -1.57 -5.47
C PHE A 299 -5.49 -0.79 -4.75
N SER A 300 -5.29 -1.03 -3.45
CA SER A 300 -4.22 -0.38 -2.67
C SER A 300 -2.83 -0.65 -3.26
N ASN A 301 -2.54 -1.89 -3.68
CA ASN A 301 -1.25 -2.21 -4.27
C ASN A 301 -1.03 -1.57 -5.64
N VAL A 302 -2.10 -1.46 -6.44
CA VAL A 302 -2.05 -0.76 -7.73
C VAL A 302 -1.66 0.70 -7.52
N ILE A 303 -2.28 1.39 -6.57
CA ILE A 303 -1.95 2.78 -6.24
C ILE A 303 -0.53 2.90 -5.66
N SER A 304 -0.10 1.98 -4.81
CA SER A 304 1.28 1.97 -4.27
C SER A 304 2.34 1.74 -5.34
N THR A 305 2.09 0.84 -6.28
CA THR A 305 2.98 0.61 -7.44
C THR A 305 3.04 1.84 -8.34
N LEU A 306 1.90 2.50 -8.59
CA LEU A 306 1.87 3.76 -9.35
C LEU A 306 2.70 4.85 -8.64
N SER A 307 2.57 4.98 -7.32
CA SER A 307 3.36 5.93 -6.55
C SER A 307 4.87 5.62 -6.63
N LEU A 308 5.28 4.35 -6.62
CA LEU A 308 6.68 3.96 -6.79
C LEU A 308 7.21 4.37 -8.17
N ALA A 309 6.38 4.27 -9.22
CA ALA A 309 6.75 4.73 -10.56
C ALA A 309 6.86 6.26 -10.64
N ILE A 310 5.99 7.00 -9.95
CA ILE A 310 5.99 8.49 -9.96
C ILE A 310 7.12 9.07 -9.10
N THR A 311 7.53 8.38 -8.04
CA THR A 311 8.52 8.88 -7.07
C THR A 311 9.88 9.26 -7.70
N PRO A 312 10.44 8.46 -8.64
CA PRO A 312 11.61 8.87 -9.42
C PRO A 312 11.42 10.16 -10.22
N LEU A 313 10.23 10.45 -10.77
CA LEU A 313 9.97 11.73 -11.45
C LEU A 313 9.98 12.91 -10.49
N ALA A 314 9.44 12.73 -9.29
CA ALA A 314 9.52 13.73 -8.23
C ALA A 314 10.98 13.94 -7.78
N ALA A 315 11.77 12.87 -7.72
CA ALA A 315 13.21 12.96 -7.46
C ALA A 315 13.94 13.78 -8.53
N LEU A 316 13.62 13.59 -9.81
CA LEU A 316 14.21 14.35 -10.92
C LEU A 316 13.93 15.85 -10.81
N LEU A 317 12.69 16.20 -10.46
CA LEU A 317 12.28 17.60 -10.27
C LEU A 317 12.98 18.28 -9.09
N VAL A 318 13.27 17.53 -8.02
CA VAL A 318 13.84 18.08 -6.78
C VAL A 318 15.37 18.06 -6.77
N PHE A 319 15.97 17.02 -7.36
CA PHE A 319 17.42 16.79 -7.31
C PHE A 319 18.17 17.10 -8.61
N HIS A 320 17.45 17.48 -9.69
CA HIS A 320 18.04 17.78 -11.02
C HIS A 320 18.94 16.65 -11.57
N ASP A 321 18.56 15.39 -11.33
CA ASP A 321 19.29 14.22 -11.81
C ASP A 321 19.16 14.06 -13.35
N GLU A 322 20.24 13.71 -14.06
CA GLU A 322 20.21 13.52 -15.51
C GLU A 322 19.58 12.15 -15.88
N MET A 323 18.37 12.13 -16.44
CA MET A 323 17.73 10.90 -16.96
C MET A 323 17.72 10.86 -18.49
N ASN A 324 18.35 9.82 -19.05
CA ASN A 324 18.38 9.53 -20.50
C ASN A 324 16.95 9.34 -21.06
N GLY A 325 16.67 9.90 -22.25
CA GLY A 325 15.32 10.01 -22.84
C GLY A 325 14.57 8.67 -23.00
N VAL A 326 15.30 7.56 -23.12
CA VAL A 326 14.71 6.20 -23.17
C VAL A 326 13.99 5.83 -21.87
N LYS A 327 14.51 6.27 -20.70
CA LYS A 327 13.87 6.02 -19.39
C LYS A 327 12.58 6.83 -19.21
N VAL A 328 12.53 8.03 -19.80
CA VAL A 328 11.32 8.87 -19.82
C VAL A 328 10.24 8.25 -20.71
N ILE A 329 10.62 7.71 -21.87
CA ILE A 329 9.70 7.03 -22.78
C ILE A 329 9.15 5.73 -22.16
N ALA A 330 9.99 4.94 -21.50
CA ALA A 330 9.54 3.72 -20.80
C ALA A 330 8.55 4.04 -19.66
N MET A 331 8.78 5.13 -18.92
CA MET A 331 7.83 5.62 -17.91
C MET A 331 6.50 6.10 -18.50
N LEU A 332 6.54 6.85 -19.60
CA LEU A 332 5.33 7.33 -20.28
C LEU A 332 4.51 6.17 -20.85
N LEU A 333 5.17 5.11 -21.34
CA LEU A 333 4.49 3.89 -21.78
C LEU A 333 3.84 3.13 -20.62
N ALA A 334 4.50 3.04 -19.46
CA ALA A 334 3.90 2.46 -18.25
C ALA A 334 2.68 3.27 -17.78
N LEU A 335 2.75 4.60 -17.83
CA LEU A 335 1.66 5.50 -17.48
C LEU A 335 0.50 5.44 -18.50
N CYS A 336 0.80 5.29 -19.79
CA CYS A 336 -0.20 5.16 -20.85
C CYS A 336 -0.92 3.80 -20.81
N GLY A 337 -0.19 2.73 -20.53
CA GLY A 337 -0.78 1.41 -20.25
C GLY A 337 -1.70 1.44 -19.03
N PHE A 338 -1.34 2.23 -18.02
CA PHE A 338 -2.14 2.45 -16.81
C PHE A 338 -3.40 3.31 -17.03
N CYS A 339 -3.32 4.39 -17.81
CA CYS A 339 -4.50 5.19 -18.17
C CYS A 339 -5.48 4.41 -19.04
N SER A 340 -4.97 3.57 -19.94
CA SER A 340 -5.79 2.66 -20.74
C SER A 340 -6.51 1.64 -19.84
N TYR A 341 -5.86 1.14 -18.78
CA TYR A 341 -6.44 0.24 -17.78
C TYR A 341 -7.63 0.86 -17.04
N ILE A 342 -7.52 2.09 -16.55
CA ILE A 342 -8.62 2.78 -15.85
C ILE A 342 -9.79 3.06 -16.80
N TYR A 343 -9.49 3.51 -18.02
CA TYR A 343 -10.51 3.85 -19.02
C TYR A 343 -11.29 2.60 -19.48
N GLN A 344 -10.60 1.48 -19.69
CA GLN A 344 -11.26 0.21 -20.05
C GLN A 344 -12.13 -0.32 -18.90
N ASN A 345 -11.65 -0.22 -17.66
CA ASN A 345 -12.42 -0.67 -16.49
C ASN A 345 -13.70 0.16 -16.29
N TYR A 346 -13.63 1.48 -16.53
CA TYR A 346 -14.82 2.34 -16.55
C TYR A 346 -15.82 1.93 -17.63
N LEU A 347 -15.33 1.63 -18.85
CA LEU A 347 -16.15 1.18 -19.98
C LEU A 347 -16.81 -0.18 -19.75
N ASP A 348 -16.10 -1.12 -19.14
CA ASP A 348 -16.64 -2.45 -18.84
C ASP A 348 -17.66 -2.40 -17.70
N ASP A 349 -17.48 -1.55 -16.69
CA ASP A 349 -18.47 -1.30 -15.62
C ASP A 349 -19.73 -0.61 -16.18
N THR A 350 -19.57 0.29 -17.17
CA THR A 350 -20.73 0.87 -17.87
C THR A 350 -21.44 -0.13 -18.78
N LYS A 351 -20.71 -1.08 -19.38
CA LYS A 351 -21.31 -2.16 -20.17
C LYS A 351 -22.05 -3.17 -19.31
N ALA A 352 -21.48 -3.57 -18.16
CA ALA A 352 -22.13 -4.48 -17.22
C ALA A 352 -23.45 -3.91 -16.68
N ARG A 353 -23.46 -2.61 -16.34
CA ARG A 353 -24.68 -1.88 -15.95
C ARG A 353 -25.71 -1.79 -17.07
N LYS A 354 -25.28 -1.66 -18.32
CA LYS A 354 -26.18 -1.67 -19.49
C LYS A 354 -26.77 -3.05 -19.76
N SER A 355 -25.98 -4.12 -19.60
CA SER A 355 -26.48 -5.49 -19.77
C SER A 355 -27.45 -5.91 -18.67
N GLU A 356 -27.23 -5.49 -17.41
CA GLU A 356 -28.19 -5.73 -16.31
C GLU A 356 -29.49 -4.94 -16.50
N SER A 357 -29.42 -3.71 -17.01
CA SER A 357 -30.61 -2.92 -17.32
C SER A 357 -31.41 -3.48 -18.52
N GLN A 358 -30.73 -4.13 -19.48
CA GLN A 358 -31.38 -4.80 -20.62
C GLN A 358 -32.02 -6.13 -20.21
N SER A 359 -31.34 -6.95 -19.40
CA SER A 359 -31.92 -8.21 -18.91
C SER A 359 -33.14 -7.97 -18.02
N HIS A 360 -33.12 -6.93 -17.17
CA HIS A 360 -34.29 -6.56 -16.36
C HIS A 360 -35.47 -6.05 -17.20
N THR A 361 -35.22 -5.47 -18.38
CA THR A 361 -36.28 -4.99 -19.27
C THR A 361 -36.90 -6.16 -20.06
N ASP A 362 -36.09 -7.13 -20.48
CA ASP A 362 -36.55 -8.31 -21.21
C ASP A 362 -37.37 -9.27 -20.32
N ASP A 363 -36.99 -9.45 -19.04
CA ASP A 363 -37.75 -10.26 -18.07
C ASP A 363 -39.13 -9.67 -17.75
N VAL A 364 -39.23 -8.33 -17.63
CA VAL A 364 -40.51 -7.63 -17.37
C VAL A 364 -41.47 -7.70 -18.57
N ILE A 365 -40.94 -7.65 -19.80
CA ILE A 365 -41.73 -7.82 -21.02
C ILE A 365 -42.25 -9.27 -21.10
N GLN A 366 -41.44 -10.25 -20.69
CA GLN A 366 -41.81 -11.67 -20.76
C GLN A 366 -42.84 -12.07 -19.69
N GLU A 367 -42.83 -11.48 -18.49
CA GLU A 367 -43.91 -11.64 -17.49
C GLU A 367 -45.22 -10.98 -17.92
N SER A 368 -45.18 -9.83 -18.62
CA SER A 368 -46.38 -9.13 -19.09
C SER A 368 -47.15 -9.84 -20.23
N HIS A 369 -46.50 -10.80 -20.89
CA HIS A 369 -47.11 -11.64 -21.94
C HIS A 369 -47.71 -12.96 -21.41
N HIS A 370 -47.51 -13.27 -20.13
CA HIS A 370 -47.99 -14.50 -19.47
C HIS A 370 -49.10 -14.28 -18.43
N VAL A 371 -49.59 -13.05 -18.27
CA VAL A 371 -50.81 -12.68 -17.52
C VAL A 371 -51.88 -12.28 -18.53
#